data_AF-A0A165ZZF1-F1
#
_entry.id   AF-A0A165ZZF1-F1
#
_cell.length_a   1.000
_cell.length_b   1.000
_cell.length_c   1.000
_cell.angle_alpha   90.00
_cell.angle_beta   90.00
_cell.angle_gamma   90.00
#
_symmetry.space_group_name_H-M   'P 1'
#
loop_
_entity.id
_entity.type
_entity.pdbx_description
1 polymer ?
#
loop_
_entity_poly.entity_id
_entity_poly.type
_entity_poly.pdbx_seq_one_letter_code
_entity_poly.pdbx_strand_id
1 'polypeptide(L)'
;MAQTETKAPARPHARPHARQADEGTLSEAANRDKRERTYLAVPYGEREAAKKLGARFDRKARSWFAPTAEIMKATMKWSVKGKAPKAAQNRDPQTEFSDWIRAQGMDLQGLAQMDGKWHRIAIAGEKKVKNASYRGFLDGAVPNGMLHNFKGTQESWTFEGPQLSKGEVQRAIEAGKKASIERADARKLDQEKAAKTAYGIWVNLKEWAKPSNCEYLQRKKVLGFGVKLDKDARMVVPLRDTDLKIHSLQFVGEDKHYLRHGRKEGLFHAIDPERYLNDADQPGQGDTLVFAEGYATGASVHKLTNKPVIVTFDGDNMVKVATAMREKYPDVTMLFAADDDHHLPLRENPLPNKGMDKAIEAAQAVGGYVVRPPLNKADKAKGLTDWNDLTAARGEDKTASQFITQVRMARKLGNAQELEVETTKSKQQSSGLEMSL
;
A
#
# COMPACT_ATOMS: atom_id res chain seq x y z
N MET A 1 -68.16 66.76 -45.12
CA MET A 1 -69.28 67.58 -44.61
C MET A 1 -69.06 67.76 -43.12
N ALA A 2 -68.80 68.99 -42.73
CA ALA A 2 -69.54 69.72 -41.69
C ALA A 2 -69.05 69.39 -40.27
N GLN A 3 -68.27 70.29 -39.65
CA GLN A 3 -68.74 71.30 -38.69
C GLN A 3 -68.96 70.66 -37.29
N THR A 4 -68.58 71.21 -36.14
CA THR A 4 -68.10 72.55 -35.77
C THR A 4 -67.67 72.51 -34.28
N GLU A 5 -66.61 73.26 -33.99
CA GLU A 5 -66.50 74.26 -32.92
C GLU A 5 -66.38 73.94 -31.41
N THR A 6 -65.22 74.42 -30.91
CA THR A 6 -65.01 75.31 -29.73
C THR A 6 -65.19 74.71 -28.33
N LYS A 7 -64.42 75.06 -27.28
CA LYS A 7 -63.71 76.31 -26.94
C LYS A 7 -62.65 76.04 -25.85
N ALA A 8 -61.56 76.81 -25.86
CA ALA A 8 -60.46 76.89 -24.87
C ALA A 8 -60.86 77.73 -23.62
N PRO A 9 -60.00 78.10 -22.62
CA PRO A 9 -58.54 77.92 -22.47
C PRO A 9 -57.97 77.67 -21.03
N ALA A 10 -56.62 77.65 -20.95
CA ALA A 10 -55.71 78.09 -19.87
C ALA A 10 -54.85 77.03 -19.13
N ARG A 11 -53.52 77.26 -19.20
CA ARG A 11 -52.36 76.62 -18.52
C ARG A 11 -51.82 77.61 -17.45
N PRO A 12 -50.78 77.35 -16.60
CA PRO A 12 -49.81 76.23 -16.63
C PRO A 12 -49.32 75.65 -15.26
N HIS A 13 -48.49 74.59 -15.39
CA HIS A 13 -47.32 74.20 -14.57
C HIS A 13 -47.47 73.49 -13.21
N ALA A 14 -47.21 72.17 -13.22
CA ALA A 14 -46.08 71.58 -12.49
C ALA A 14 -45.71 70.21 -13.13
N ARG A 15 -44.41 69.86 -13.09
CA ARG A 15 -43.72 68.88 -13.94
C ARG A 15 -44.05 67.39 -13.65
N PRO A 16 -43.75 66.49 -14.60
CA PRO A 16 -44.32 65.13 -14.65
C PRO A 16 -43.39 64.06 -14.06
N HIS A 17 -43.95 62.96 -13.55
CA HIS A 17 -43.97 61.69 -14.28
C HIS A 17 -44.67 60.57 -13.49
N ALA A 18 -45.63 59.95 -14.17
CA ALA A 18 -46.29 58.66 -13.89
C ALA A 18 -45.28 57.48 -13.99
N ARG A 19 -45.52 56.23 -13.56
CA ARG A 19 -46.67 55.30 -13.70
C ARG A 19 -46.49 54.17 -12.66
N GLN A 20 -47.56 53.66 -12.02
CA GLN A 20 -48.22 52.35 -12.26
C GLN A 20 -47.28 51.19 -12.65
N ALA A 21 -47.43 49.96 -12.20
CA ALA A 21 -48.17 49.30 -11.12
C ALA A 21 -47.62 47.85 -11.07
N ASP A 22 -48.05 47.11 -10.05
CA ASP A 22 -48.37 45.69 -10.09
C ASP A 22 -47.43 44.66 -9.42
N GLU A 23 -48.12 43.68 -8.86
CA GLU A 23 -47.83 42.77 -7.76
C GLU A 23 -46.53 41.95 -7.84
N GLY A 24 -45.83 41.89 -6.70
CA GLY A 24 -44.65 41.05 -6.48
C GLY A 24 -44.18 41.08 -5.02
N THR A 25 -45.12 41.09 -4.07
CA THR A 25 -44.90 41.40 -2.65
C THR A 25 -44.28 40.24 -1.87
N LEU A 26 -43.12 39.73 -2.31
CA LEU A 26 -42.26 38.84 -1.51
C LEU A 26 -40.74 39.01 -1.74
N SER A 27 -40.23 40.02 -2.48
CA SER A 27 -38.77 40.07 -2.74
C SER A 27 -38.02 41.41 -2.65
N GLU A 28 -38.67 42.54 -2.35
CA GLU A 28 -37.97 43.83 -2.43
C GLU A 28 -37.12 44.21 -1.20
N ALA A 29 -37.36 43.60 -0.03
CA ALA A 29 -36.47 43.81 1.13
C ALA A 29 -35.07 43.19 0.91
N ALA A 30 -34.94 42.20 0.01
CA ALA A 30 -33.68 41.48 -0.22
C ALA A 30 -32.75 42.15 -1.26
N ASN A 31 -33.19 43.21 -1.94
CA ASN A 31 -32.44 43.77 -3.08
C ASN A 31 -31.82 45.15 -2.84
N ARG A 32 -31.94 45.73 -1.63
CA ARG A 32 -31.27 47.00 -1.27
C ARG A 32 -29.87 46.86 -0.67
N ASP A 33 -29.45 45.67 -0.26
CA ASP A 33 -28.16 45.46 0.45
C ASP A 33 -27.01 45.01 -0.46
N LYS A 34 -27.13 45.26 -1.77
CA LYS A 34 -26.10 44.90 -2.78
C LYS A 34 -24.94 45.91 -2.85
N ARG A 35 -24.95 47.00 -2.09
CA ARG A 35 -23.97 48.10 -2.26
C ARG A 35 -22.92 48.28 -1.16
N GLU A 36 -22.91 47.48 -0.09
CA GLU A 36 -21.83 47.58 0.94
C GLU A 36 -21.25 46.23 1.37
N ARG A 37 -21.12 45.26 0.45
CA ARG A 37 -20.41 44.01 0.75
C ARG A 37 -18.91 44.25 0.80
N THR A 38 -18.31 44.21 1.99
CA THR A 38 -16.86 44.31 2.15
C THR A 38 -16.25 42.91 2.23
N TYR A 39 -15.45 42.52 1.24
CA TYR A 39 -14.84 41.19 1.19
C TYR A 39 -13.69 41.03 2.20
N LEU A 40 -13.59 39.82 2.75
CA LEU A 40 -12.72 39.45 3.85
C LEU A 40 -11.81 38.28 3.44
N ALA A 41 -10.55 38.31 3.85
CA ALA A 41 -9.59 37.21 3.68
C ALA A 41 -9.58 36.30 4.92
N VAL A 42 -10.59 35.43 5.05
CA VAL A 42 -10.76 34.55 6.21
C VAL A 42 -10.08 33.18 5.97
N PRO A 43 -9.02 32.81 6.72
CA PRO A 43 -8.39 31.49 6.65
C PRO A 43 -9.38 30.35 6.97
N TYR A 44 -9.12 29.13 6.46
CA TYR A 44 -10.04 28.00 6.67
C TYR A 44 -10.32 27.71 8.14
N GLY A 45 -9.29 27.70 8.99
CA GLY A 45 -9.42 27.45 10.43
C GLY A 45 -10.19 28.54 11.19
N GLU A 46 -10.40 29.70 10.59
CA GLU A 46 -11.03 30.86 11.23
C GLU A 46 -12.47 31.15 10.72
N ARG A 47 -13.02 30.28 9.87
CA ARG A 47 -14.33 30.45 9.23
C ARG A 47 -15.49 30.49 10.23
N GLU A 48 -15.47 29.62 11.24
CA GLU A 48 -16.52 29.61 12.26
C GLU A 48 -16.44 30.85 13.15
N ALA A 49 -15.24 31.36 13.42
CA ALA A 49 -15.05 32.62 14.14
C ALA A 49 -15.60 33.81 13.33
N ALA A 50 -15.33 33.87 12.02
CA ALA A 50 -15.85 34.93 11.16
C ALA A 50 -17.38 34.87 11.01
N LYS A 51 -17.94 33.66 10.90
CA LYS A 51 -19.38 33.43 10.85
C LYS A 51 -20.07 33.84 12.16
N LYS A 52 -19.45 33.56 13.31
CA LYS A 52 -19.94 33.97 14.63
C LYS A 52 -19.96 35.50 14.77
N LEU A 53 -19.02 36.19 14.11
CA LEU A 53 -18.94 37.65 14.03
C LEU A 53 -19.86 38.27 12.95
N GLY A 54 -20.71 37.46 12.30
CA GLY A 54 -21.71 37.93 11.34
C GLY A 54 -21.28 37.93 9.87
N ALA A 55 -20.05 37.52 9.55
CA ALA A 55 -19.61 37.40 8.17
C ALA A 55 -20.44 36.34 7.41
N ARG A 56 -20.62 36.55 6.10
CA ARG A 56 -21.36 35.65 5.20
C ARG A 56 -20.45 35.18 4.07
N PHE A 57 -20.75 34.01 3.51
CA PHE A 57 -20.01 33.47 2.37
C PHE A 57 -20.78 33.71 1.08
N ASP A 58 -20.18 34.40 0.13
CA ASP A 58 -20.71 34.57 -1.22
C ASP A 58 -20.31 33.35 -2.06
N ARG A 59 -21.29 32.51 -2.43
CA ARG A 59 -21.07 31.30 -3.23
C ARG A 59 -20.59 31.59 -4.65
N LYS A 60 -20.98 32.73 -5.24
CA LYS A 60 -20.62 33.09 -6.62
C LYS A 60 -19.21 33.67 -6.69
N ALA A 61 -18.85 34.51 -5.72
CA ALA A 61 -17.50 35.08 -5.61
C ALA A 61 -16.51 34.16 -4.86
N ARG A 62 -16.99 33.05 -4.29
CA ARG A 62 -16.22 32.09 -3.47
C ARG A 62 -15.43 32.78 -2.34
N SER A 63 -16.00 33.82 -1.70
CA SER A 63 -15.31 34.65 -0.71
C SER A 63 -16.20 35.02 0.47
N TRP A 64 -15.60 35.29 1.64
CA TRP A 64 -16.30 35.81 2.81
C TRP A 64 -16.50 37.33 2.68
N PHE A 65 -17.63 37.84 3.16
CA PHE A 65 -17.91 39.26 3.18
C PHE A 65 -18.63 39.68 4.46
N ALA A 66 -18.38 40.91 4.89
CA ALA A 66 -19.17 41.61 5.88
C ALA A 66 -20.39 42.24 5.17
N PRO A 67 -21.63 41.91 5.55
CA PRO A 67 -22.82 42.47 4.94
C PRO A 67 -23.13 43.90 5.42
N THR A 68 -22.58 44.33 6.56
CA THR A 68 -22.79 45.67 7.13
C THR A 68 -21.47 46.29 7.61
N ALA A 69 -21.43 47.61 7.77
CA ALA A 69 -20.27 48.34 8.30
C ALA A 69 -19.93 47.95 9.76
N GLU A 70 -20.93 47.57 10.55
CA GLU A 70 -20.73 47.06 11.93
C GLU A 70 -20.00 45.72 11.93
N ILE A 71 -20.43 44.78 11.08
CA ILE A 71 -19.76 43.49 10.91
C ILE A 71 -18.36 43.69 10.31
N MET A 72 -18.17 44.69 9.44
CA MET A 72 -16.83 45.03 8.93
C MET A 72 -15.89 45.45 10.05
N LYS A 73 -16.34 46.27 11.00
CA LYS A 73 -15.55 46.62 12.21
C LYS A 73 -15.25 45.39 13.06
N ALA A 74 -16.23 44.51 13.28
CA ALA A 74 -16.04 43.28 14.05
C ALA A 74 -15.11 42.26 13.36
N THR A 75 -15.04 42.29 12.04
CA THR A 75 -14.24 41.38 11.19
C THR A 75 -12.99 42.06 10.63
N MET A 76 -12.61 43.21 11.19
CA MET A 76 -11.54 44.06 10.67
C MET A 76 -10.19 43.35 10.57
N LYS A 77 -9.94 42.36 11.43
CA LYS A 77 -8.73 41.51 11.36
C LYS A 77 -8.61 40.70 10.05
N TRP A 78 -9.71 40.50 9.33
CA TRP A 78 -9.76 39.87 8.01
C TRP A 78 -10.05 40.87 6.88
N SER A 79 -10.11 42.18 7.18
CA SER A 79 -10.43 43.22 6.20
C SER A 79 -9.26 43.49 5.25
N VAL A 80 -9.55 43.52 3.94
CA VAL A 80 -8.56 43.76 2.89
C VAL A 80 -8.59 45.24 2.47
N LYS A 81 -8.15 46.15 3.35
CA LYS A 81 -7.99 47.56 2.94
C LYS A 81 -6.76 47.70 2.03
N GLY A 82 -7.01 47.71 0.72
CA GLY A 82 -6.24 48.50 -0.24
C GLY A 82 -4.87 47.99 -0.67
N LYS A 83 -4.76 46.69 -0.98
CA LYS A 83 -3.91 46.09 -2.04
C LYS A 83 -4.12 44.58 -1.92
N ALA A 84 -4.54 43.94 -3.00
CA ALA A 84 -4.57 42.48 -3.07
C ALA A 84 -3.22 41.96 -2.54
N PRO A 85 -3.21 41.01 -1.59
CA PRO A 85 -1.96 40.33 -1.26
C PRO A 85 -1.44 39.78 -2.59
N LYS A 86 -0.27 40.24 -3.02
CA LYS A 86 0.45 39.57 -4.11
C LYS A 86 0.42 38.09 -3.77
N ALA A 87 -0.07 37.29 -4.71
CA ALA A 87 -0.09 35.83 -4.63
C ALA A 87 1.20 35.38 -3.93
N ALA A 88 1.08 34.93 -2.69
CA ALA A 88 2.19 34.40 -1.94
C ALA A 88 2.54 33.08 -2.64
N GLN A 89 3.55 33.18 -3.51
CA GLN A 89 4.17 32.15 -4.34
C GLN A 89 3.28 30.92 -4.61
N ASN A 90 2.56 30.95 -5.75
CA ASN A 90 2.14 29.73 -6.44
C ASN A 90 3.43 28.97 -6.79
N ARG A 91 3.95 28.13 -5.89
CA ARG A 91 4.88 27.09 -6.31
C ARG A 91 4.06 26.08 -7.08
N ASP A 92 4.45 25.89 -8.33
CA ASP A 92 3.85 24.87 -9.17
C ASP A 92 4.01 23.49 -8.49
N PRO A 93 2.93 22.71 -8.30
CA PRO A 93 2.98 21.43 -7.58
C PRO A 93 4.01 20.45 -8.14
N GLN A 94 4.25 20.48 -9.45
CA GLN A 94 5.26 19.65 -10.09
C GLN A 94 6.68 20.06 -9.68
N THR A 95 6.93 21.36 -9.53
CA THR A 95 8.20 21.90 -9.02
C THR A 95 8.41 21.52 -7.55
N GLU A 96 7.40 21.71 -6.70
CA GLU A 96 7.51 21.37 -5.27
C GLU A 96 7.72 19.86 -5.04
N PHE A 97 6.98 19.03 -5.79
CA PHE A 97 7.17 17.58 -5.74
C PHE A 97 8.57 17.16 -6.22
N SER A 98 9.09 17.82 -7.26
CA SER A 98 10.45 17.57 -7.77
C SER A 98 11.52 17.92 -6.73
N ASP A 99 11.36 19.05 -6.05
CA ASP A 99 12.28 19.49 -4.99
C ASP A 99 12.20 18.56 -3.78
N TRP A 100 10.99 18.13 -3.40
CA TRP A 100 10.80 17.14 -2.35
C TRP A 100 11.49 15.81 -2.69
N ILE A 101 11.33 15.28 -3.92
CA ILE A 101 12.04 14.06 -4.36
C ILE A 101 13.56 14.21 -4.22
N ARG A 102 14.13 15.37 -4.59
CA ARG A 102 15.57 15.62 -4.45
C ARG A 102 16.00 15.75 -2.99
N ALA A 103 15.18 16.37 -2.15
CA ALA A 103 15.42 16.48 -0.70
C ALA A 103 15.47 15.09 -0.02
N GLN A 104 14.75 14.10 -0.56
CA GLN A 104 14.83 12.70 -0.14
C GLN A 104 16.08 11.96 -0.65
N GLY A 105 17.05 12.68 -1.22
CA GLY A 105 18.31 12.13 -1.69
C GLY A 105 18.19 11.36 -3.01
N MET A 106 17.20 11.67 -3.85
CA MET A 106 17.04 11.01 -5.15
C MET A 106 17.63 11.84 -6.30
N ASP A 107 18.22 11.17 -7.28
CA ASP A 107 18.76 11.77 -8.49
C ASP A 107 17.66 11.92 -9.55
N LEU A 108 16.87 12.98 -9.40
CA LEU A 108 15.82 13.38 -10.34
C LEU A 108 16.35 14.39 -11.36
N GLN A 109 16.50 13.92 -12.61
CA GLN A 109 16.87 14.75 -13.75
C GLN A 109 15.64 15.48 -14.31
N GLY A 110 15.64 16.81 -14.26
CA GLY A 110 14.50 17.64 -14.69
C GLY A 110 13.29 17.58 -13.73
N LEU A 111 12.11 17.96 -14.20
CA LEU A 111 10.87 17.94 -13.42
C LEU A 111 10.26 16.53 -13.36
N ALA A 112 9.66 16.19 -12.22
CA ALA A 112 8.97 14.93 -11.99
C ALA A 112 7.73 14.80 -12.90
N GLN A 113 7.52 13.62 -13.49
CA GLN A 113 6.32 13.32 -14.25
C GLN A 113 5.19 12.90 -13.30
N MET A 114 4.17 13.75 -13.18
CA MET A 114 3.02 13.53 -12.29
C MET A 114 1.78 13.03 -13.05
N ASP A 115 1.99 12.03 -13.91
CA ASP A 115 0.98 11.42 -14.78
C ASP A 115 0.25 10.22 -14.14
N GLY A 116 0.45 10.02 -12.84
CA GLY A 116 -0.07 8.87 -12.13
C GLY A 116 0.57 7.55 -12.58
N LYS A 117 1.79 7.53 -13.13
CA LYS A 117 2.55 6.29 -13.38
C LYS A 117 3.82 6.21 -12.52
N TRP A 118 4.36 5.01 -12.36
CA TRP A 118 5.63 4.81 -11.67
C TRP A 118 6.81 5.12 -12.60
N HIS A 119 7.68 6.02 -12.16
CA HIS A 119 8.90 6.43 -12.86
C HIS A 119 10.13 6.01 -12.07
N ARG A 120 11.09 5.34 -12.73
CA ARG A 120 12.33 4.85 -12.08
C ARG A 120 13.42 5.92 -12.10
N ILE A 121 14.00 6.19 -10.93
CA ILE A 121 15.09 7.14 -10.71
C ILE A 121 16.23 6.50 -9.89
N ALA A 122 17.40 7.11 -9.93
CA ALA A 122 18.54 6.68 -9.11
C ALA A 122 18.51 7.35 -7.73
N ILE A 123 19.22 6.76 -6.77
CA ILE A 123 19.53 7.42 -5.50
C ILE A 123 20.77 8.30 -5.73
N ALA A 124 20.78 9.52 -5.19
CA ALA A 124 21.90 10.44 -5.36
C ALA A 124 23.21 9.81 -4.84
N GLY A 125 24.27 9.91 -5.65
CA GLY A 125 25.55 9.25 -5.37
C GLY A 125 25.70 7.85 -5.96
N GLU A 126 24.61 7.18 -6.34
CA GLU A 126 24.65 5.87 -7.00
C GLU A 126 24.65 6.03 -8.53
N LYS A 127 25.84 6.00 -9.13
CA LYS A 127 25.94 6.05 -10.60
C LYS A 127 25.36 4.77 -11.20
N LYS A 128 24.37 4.93 -12.09
CA LYS A 128 23.77 3.93 -13.01
C LYS A 128 22.74 2.94 -12.45
N VAL A 129 22.42 2.93 -11.15
CA VAL A 129 21.40 2.01 -10.60
C VAL A 129 20.13 2.76 -10.22
N LYS A 130 19.01 2.45 -10.89
CA LYS A 130 17.72 3.10 -10.64
C LYS A 130 17.02 2.52 -9.41
N ASN A 131 17.59 2.68 -8.22
CA ASN A 131 17.12 2.08 -6.95
C ASN A 131 15.97 2.81 -6.26
N ALA A 132 15.27 3.71 -6.95
CA ALA A 132 14.03 4.29 -6.47
C ALA A 132 12.98 4.43 -7.58
N SER A 133 11.73 4.58 -7.17
CA SER A 133 10.64 4.94 -8.07
C SER A 133 9.71 5.95 -7.42
N TYR A 134 9.19 6.89 -8.19
CA TYR A 134 8.17 7.82 -7.74
C TYR A 134 6.91 7.74 -8.60
N ARG A 135 5.80 8.25 -8.07
CA ARG A 135 4.54 8.42 -8.78
C ARG A 135 3.85 9.66 -8.25
N GLY A 136 3.61 10.66 -9.10
CA GLY A 136 2.86 11.87 -8.75
C GLY A 136 1.51 11.93 -9.45
N PHE A 137 0.56 12.64 -8.85
CA PHE A 137 -0.77 12.88 -9.37
C PHE A 137 -1.08 14.37 -9.35
N LEU A 138 -1.36 14.96 -10.52
CA LEU A 138 -1.89 16.32 -10.65
C LEU A 138 -3.42 16.37 -10.72
N ASP A 139 -4.05 15.24 -11.05
CA ASP A 139 -5.49 15.07 -11.29
C ASP A 139 -6.31 14.82 -10.01
N GLY A 140 -5.70 14.99 -8.83
CA GLY A 140 -6.32 14.78 -7.51
C GLY A 140 -6.85 16.06 -6.83
N ALA A 141 -7.58 15.87 -5.72
CA ALA A 141 -8.13 16.94 -4.88
C ALA A 141 -7.04 17.86 -4.29
N VAL A 142 -5.87 17.27 -4.10
CA VAL A 142 -4.64 17.94 -3.72
C VAL A 142 -3.58 17.16 -4.49
N PRO A 143 -2.74 17.82 -5.30
CA PRO A 143 -1.61 17.16 -5.92
C PRO A 143 -0.82 16.40 -4.85
N ASN A 144 -0.50 15.16 -5.13
CA ASN A 144 0.19 14.31 -4.19
C ASN A 144 1.14 13.38 -4.94
N GLY A 145 2.01 12.72 -4.20
CA GLY A 145 2.92 11.77 -4.78
C GLY A 145 3.46 10.79 -3.76
N MET A 146 4.05 9.72 -4.29
CA MET A 146 4.71 8.69 -3.52
C MET A 146 6.13 8.54 -4.03
N LEU A 147 7.05 8.29 -3.10
CA LEU A 147 8.41 7.88 -3.38
C LEU A 147 8.65 6.53 -2.71
N HIS A 148 9.16 5.58 -3.47
CA HIS A 148 9.54 4.26 -2.99
C HIS A 148 11.03 4.06 -3.25
N ASN A 149 11.80 4.02 -2.17
CA ASN A 149 13.20 3.64 -2.16
C ASN A 149 13.27 2.12 -1.98
N PHE A 150 13.82 1.40 -2.97
CA PHE A 150 13.90 -0.07 -2.92
C PHE A 150 14.85 -0.59 -1.83
N LYS A 151 15.53 0.30 -1.10
CA LYS A 151 16.31 0.00 0.09
C LYS A 151 15.50 0.08 1.40
N GLY A 152 14.20 0.35 1.35
CA GLY A 152 13.31 0.06 2.49
C GLY A 152 12.46 1.22 3.01
N THR A 153 12.52 2.40 2.41
CA THR A 153 11.63 3.51 2.80
C THR A 153 10.58 3.79 1.73
N GLN A 154 9.35 4.07 2.18
CA GLN A 154 8.29 4.57 1.33
C GLN A 154 7.71 5.81 1.98
N GLU A 155 7.67 6.90 1.23
CA GLU A 155 7.23 8.20 1.70
C GLU A 155 6.16 8.79 0.78
N SER A 156 5.36 9.68 1.34
CA SER A 156 4.28 10.37 0.64
C SER A 156 4.44 11.87 0.76
N TRP A 157 4.13 12.56 -0.33
CA TRP A 157 4.08 14.02 -0.40
C TRP A 157 2.65 14.46 -0.75
N THR A 158 2.22 15.58 -0.18
CA THR A 158 0.94 16.23 -0.47
C THR A 158 1.19 17.71 -0.59
N PHE A 159 0.65 18.35 -1.63
CA PHE A 159 0.81 19.77 -1.89
C PHE A 159 0.10 20.62 -0.83
N GLU A 160 0.79 21.59 -0.23
CA GLU A 160 0.26 22.43 0.84
C GLU A 160 -0.33 23.78 0.35
N GLY A 161 -0.43 23.99 -0.97
CA GLY A 161 -0.94 25.23 -1.57
C GLY A 161 -2.45 25.49 -1.41
N PRO A 162 -3.03 26.46 -2.15
CA PRO A 162 -4.41 26.92 -1.95
C PRO A 162 -5.41 25.76 -2.00
N GLN A 163 -6.03 25.49 -0.84
CA GLN A 163 -6.93 24.36 -0.63
C GLN A 163 -8.12 24.41 -1.62
N LEU A 164 -8.31 23.33 -2.39
CA LEU A 164 -9.47 23.17 -3.27
C LEU A 164 -10.78 23.32 -2.49
N SER A 165 -11.87 23.76 -3.16
CA SER A 165 -13.17 23.82 -2.49
C SER A 165 -13.68 22.42 -2.14
N LYS A 166 -14.55 22.30 -1.13
CA LYS A 166 -15.14 21.02 -0.69
C LYS A 166 -15.76 20.21 -1.84
N GLY A 167 -16.35 20.85 -2.84
CA GLY A 167 -16.93 20.17 -4.03
C GLY A 167 -15.90 19.75 -5.08
N GLU A 168 -14.75 20.42 -5.16
CA GLU A 168 -13.63 19.98 -6.02
C GLU A 168 -12.88 18.81 -5.37
N VAL A 169 -12.69 18.84 -4.04
CA VAL A 169 -12.13 17.73 -3.27
C VAL A 169 -12.98 16.46 -3.39
N GLN A 170 -14.30 16.57 -3.23
CA GLN A 170 -15.21 15.41 -3.34
C GLN A 170 -15.17 14.77 -4.73
N ARG A 171 -15.24 15.56 -5.81
CA ARG A 171 -15.18 15.05 -7.19
C ARG A 171 -13.86 14.35 -7.49
N ALA A 172 -12.75 14.85 -6.96
CA ALA A 172 -11.45 14.22 -7.17
C ALA A 172 -11.24 12.96 -6.31
N ILE A 173 -11.82 12.88 -5.10
CA ILE A 173 -11.89 11.63 -4.32
C ILE A 173 -12.71 10.58 -5.09
N GLU A 174 -13.86 10.96 -5.65
CA GLU A 174 -14.70 10.06 -6.45
C GLU A 174 -14.01 9.61 -7.74
N ALA A 175 -13.37 10.53 -8.46
CA ALA A 175 -12.56 10.20 -9.64
C ALA A 175 -11.39 9.28 -9.28
N GLY A 176 -10.70 9.53 -8.17
CA GLY A 176 -9.61 8.68 -7.67
C GLY A 176 -10.10 7.28 -7.28
N LYS A 177 -11.25 7.17 -6.61
CA LYS A 177 -11.89 5.88 -6.31
C LYS A 177 -12.27 5.13 -7.58
N LYS A 178 -12.92 5.82 -8.54
CA LYS A 178 -13.30 5.24 -9.83
C LYS A 178 -12.08 4.75 -10.61
N ALA A 179 -11.05 5.58 -10.75
CA ALA A 179 -9.80 5.20 -11.40
C ALA A 179 -9.09 4.07 -10.67
N SER A 180 -9.16 3.99 -9.34
CA SER A 180 -8.62 2.87 -8.56
C SER A 180 -9.36 1.57 -8.86
N ILE A 181 -10.69 1.61 -8.95
CA ILE A 181 -11.53 0.46 -9.31
C ILE A 181 -11.22 0.02 -10.74
N GLU A 182 -11.23 0.94 -11.71
CA GLU A 182 -10.92 0.64 -13.11
C GLU A 182 -9.51 0.05 -13.29
N ARG A 183 -8.52 0.56 -12.56
CA ARG A 183 -7.15 -0.01 -12.55
C ARG A 183 -7.13 -1.40 -11.91
N ALA A 184 -7.89 -1.63 -10.85
CA ALA A 184 -7.98 -2.94 -10.21
C ALA A 184 -8.63 -3.96 -11.14
N ASP A 185 -9.69 -3.58 -11.85
CA ASP A 185 -10.37 -4.42 -12.84
C ASP A 185 -9.47 -4.73 -14.03
N ALA A 186 -8.78 -3.72 -14.58
CA ALA A 186 -7.80 -3.91 -15.65
C ALA A 186 -6.66 -4.85 -15.22
N ARG A 187 -6.13 -4.66 -13.99
CA ARG A 187 -5.10 -5.53 -13.42
C ARG A 187 -5.60 -6.97 -13.26
N LYS A 188 -6.84 -7.16 -12.83
CA LYS A 188 -7.44 -8.49 -12.70
C LYS A 188 -7.54 -9.20 -14.06
N LEU A 189 -8.00 -8.49 -15.09
CA LEU A 189 -8.07 -9.03 -16.45
C LEU A 189 -6.68 -9.41 -16.99
N ASP A 190 -5.67 -8.56 -16.76
CA ASP A 190 -4.29 -8.85 -17.15
C ASP A 190 -3.71 -10.06 -16.39
N GLN A 191 -4.04 -10.21 -15.10
CA GLN A 191 -3.65 -11.36 -14.29
C GLN A 191 -4.32 -12.65 -14.76
N GLU A 192 -5.60 -12.62 -15.17
CA GLU A 192 -6.29 -13.78 -15.74
C GLU A 192 -5.66 -14.23 -17.06
N LYS A 193 -5.27 -13.28 -17.93
CA LYS A 193 -4.52 -13.58 -19.16
C LYS A 193 -3.13 -14.14 -18.85
N ALA A 194 -2.45 -13.58 -17.86
CA ALA A 194 -1.15 -14.06 -17.40
C ALA A 194 -1.25 -15.48 -16.83
N ALA A 195 -2.31 -15.82 -16.10
CA ALA A 195 -2.54 -17.17 -15.57
C ALA A 195 -2.71 -18.21 -16.70
N LYS A 196 -3.49 -17.89 -17.75
CA LYS A 196 -3.62 -18.75 -18.94
C LYS A 196 -2.27 -18.96 -19.64
N THR A 197 -1.51 -17.88 -19.80
CA THR A 197 -0.16 -17.91 -20.38
C THR A 197 0.79 -18.75 -19.52
N ALA A 198 0.77 -18.57 -18.19
CA ALA A 198 1.59 -19.31 -17.23
C ALA A 198 1.33 -20.81 -17.31
N TYR A 199 0.05 -21.20 -17.34
CA TYR A 199 -0.34 -22.59 -17.51
C TYR A 199 0.14 -23.15 -18.84
N GLY A 200 -0.07 -22.43 -19.94
CA GLY A 200 0.38 -22.82 -21.28
C GLY A 200 1.91 -23.00 -21.38
N ILE A 201 2.70 -22.11 -20.77
CA ILE A 201 4.15 -22.29 -20.68
C ILE A 201 4.46 -23.56 -19.88
N TRP A 202 3.89 -23.69 -18.67
CA TRP A 202 4.19 -24.79 -17.74
C TRP A 202 3.96 -26.20 -18.31
N VAL A 203 2.85 -26.39 -19.02
CA VAL A 203 2.51 -27.70 -19.62
C VAL A 203 3.40 -28.05 -20.82
N ASN A 204 3.96 -27.02 -21.48
CA ASN A 204 4.85 -27.20 -22.62
C ASN A 204 6.31 -27.42 -22.21
N LEU A 205 6.72 -27.01 -21.01
CA LEU A 205 8.02 -27.40 -20.45
C LEU A 205 8.07 -28.92 -20.22
N LYS A 206 9.06 -29.58 -20.82
CA LYS A 206 9.19 -31.05 -20.80
C LYS A 206 10.23 -31.54 -19.80
N GLU A 207 11.28 -30.75 -19.57
CA GLU A 207 12.39 -31.17 -18.73
C GLU A 207 12.19 -30.73 -17.28
N TRP A 208 12.38 -31.68 -16.36
CA TRP A 208 12.45 -31.40 -14.93
C TRP A 208 13.84 -30.89 -14.56
N ALA A 209 13.90 -29.84 -13.74
CA ALA A 209 15.17 -29.31 -13.27
C ALA A 209 15.77 -30.24 -12.21
N LYS A 210 17.07 -30.49 -12.30
CA LYS A 210 17.88 -31.32 -11.41
C LYS A 210 19.25 -30.63 -11.21
N PRO A 211 20.00 -30.94 -10.15
CA PRO A 211 21.35 -30.38 -9.98
C PRO A 211 22.28 -30.60 -11.18
N SER A 212 22.08 -31.68 -11.94
CA SER A 212 22.91 -32.02 -13.10
C SER A 212 22.63 -31.22 -14.37
N ASN A 213 21.48 -30.55 -14.47
CA ASN A 213 21.07 -29.78 -15.66
C ASN A 213 20.61 -28.35 -15.35
N CYS A 214 20.76 -27.89 -14.10
CA CYS A 214 20.35 -26.57 -13.65
C CYS A 214 21.43 -25.93 -12.79
N GLU A 215 22.03 -24.85 -13.29
CA GLU A 215 23.11 -24.14 -12.61
C GLU A 215 22.68 -23.62 -11.23
N TYR A 216 21.46 -23.09 -11.11
CA TYR A 216 20.95 -22.59 -9.83
C TYR A 216 20.90 -23.70 -8.76
N LEU A 217 20.35 -24.86 -9.11
CA LEU A 217 20.24 -26.01 -8.20
C LEU A 217 21.63 -26.56 -7.83
N GLN A 218 22.54 -26.64 -8.81
CA GLN A 218 23.92 -27.04 -8.58
C GLN A 218 24.65 -26.10 -7.61
N ARG A 219 24.57 -24.79 -7.88
CA ARG A 219 25.20 -23.73 -7.06
C ARG A 219 24.65 -23.70 -5.65
N LYS A 220 23.33 -23.85 -5.49
CA LYS A 220 22.67 -23.91 -4.18
C LYS A 220 22.76 -25.28 -3.51
N LYS A 221 23.24 -26.31 -4.21
CA LYS A 221 23.38 -27.70 -3.74
C LYS A 221 22.05 -28.32 -3.25
N VAL A 222 20.96 -28.04 -3.97
CA VAL A 222 19.61 -28.51 -3.62
C VAL A 222 18.96 -29.25 -4.78
N LEU A 223 18.00 -30.14 -4.47
CA LEU A 223 17.25 -30.88 -5.48
C LEU A 223 16.13 -30.03 -6.12
N GLY A 224 15.72 -30.47 -7.32
CA GLY A 224 14.55 -29.93 -8.02
C GLY A 224 13.29 -30.67 -7.62
N PHE A 225 12.37 -29.99 -6.93
CA PHE A 225 11.06 -30.45 -6.53
C PHE A 225 10.01 -29.58 -7.22
N GLY A 226 9.17 -30.17 -8.07
CA GLY A 226 8.06 -29.42 -8.68
C GLY A 226 8.49 -28.31 -9.64
N VAL A 227 9.75 -28.28 -10.09
CA VAL A 227 10.36 -27.23 -10.94
C VAL A 227 10.87 -27.79 -12.27
N LYS A 228 10.74 -27.01 -13.34
CA LYS A 228 11.12 -27.41 -14.70
C LYS A 228 12.18 -26.49 -15.29
N LEU A 229 12.73 -26.84 -16.45
CA LEU A 229 13.61 -25.97 -17.23
C LEU A 229 12.86 -25.34 -18.40
N ASP A 230 13.19 -24.09 -18.70
CA ASP A 230 12.88 -23.50 -20.00
C ASP A 230 13.97 -23.77 -21.04
N LYS A 231 13.75 -23.28 -22.26
CA LYS A 231 14.68 -23.43 -23.39
C LYS A 231 16.05 -22.79 -23.17
N ASP A 232 16.16 -21.86 -22.21
CA ASP A 232 17.38 -21.13 -21.88
C ASP A 232 18.05 -21.75 -20.63
N ALA A 233 17.66 -22.99 -20.26
CA ALA A 233 18.10 -23.72 -19.07
C ALA A 233 17.85 -23.00 -17.73
N ARG A 234 16.93 -22.03 -17.69
CA ARG A 234 16.51 -21.38 -16.46
C ARG A 234 15.53 -22.27 -15.72
N MET A 235 15.66 -22.33 -14.39
CA MET A 235 14.66 -23.02 -13.57
C MET A 235 13.37 -22.21 -13.55
N VAL A 236 12.27 -22.88 -13.86
CA VAL A 236 10.92 -22.34 -13.82
C VAL A 236 10.19 -22.89 -12.60
N VAL A 237 9.79 -21.98 -11.72
CA VAL A 237 9.03 -22.26 -10.50
C VAL A 237 7.58 -21.82 -10.69
N PRO A 238 6.61 -22.73 -10.64
CA PRO A 238 5.20 -22.38 -10.80
C PRO A 238 4.62 -21.79 -9.50
N LEU A 239 3.90 -20.68 -9.63
CA LEU A 239 3.18 -20.02 -8.56
C LEU A 239 1.71 -20.44 -8.58
N ARG A 240 1.25 -21.00 -7.46
CA ARG A 240 -0.06 -21.61 -7.30
C ARG A 240 -0.88 -20.97 -6.20
N ASP A 241 -2.21 -21.05 -6.33
CA ASP A 241 -3.13 -20.75 -5.25
C ASP A 241 -3.32 -21.96 -4.33
N THR A 242 -4.16 -21.82 -3.31
CA THR A 242 -4.47 -22.89 -2.34
C THR A 242 -5.13 -24.11 -2.98
N ASP A 243 -5.70 -24.00 -4.18
CA ASP A 243 -6.24 -25.10 -5.00
C ASP A 243 -5.18 -25.71 -5.94
N LEU A 244 -3.92 -25.30 -5.79
CA LEU A 244 -2.79 -25.74 -6.60
C LEU A 244 -2.91 -25.39 -8.10
N LYS A 245 -3.79 -24.44 -8.45
CA LYS A 245 -3.91 -23.91 -9.81
C LYS A 245 -2.79 -22.92 -10.09
N ILE A 246 -2.17 -23.01 -11.26
CA ILE A 246 -1.07 -22.12 -11.66
C ILE A 246 -1.62 -20.77 -12.12
N HIS A 247 -1.10 -19.69 -11.53
CA HIS A 247 -1.48 -18.32 -11.88
C HIS A 247 -0.31 -17.49 -12.41
N SER A 248 0.93 -17.91 -12.15
CA SER A 248 2.14 -17.21 -12.58
C SER A 248 3.34 -18.15 -12.57
N LEU A 249 4.47 -17.69 -13.08
CA LEU A 249 5.75 -18.39 -13.09
C LEU A 249 6.84 -17.45 -12.57
N GLN A 250 7.82 -18.01 -11.86
CA GLN A 250 9.10 -17.38 -11.61
C GLN A 250 10.16 -18.09 -12.44
N PHE A 251 11.00 -17.33 -13.12
CA PHE A 251 12.14 -17.80 -13.88
C PHE A 251 13.40 -17.45 -13.09
N VAL A 252 14.25 -18.45 -12.87
CA VAL A 252 15.47 -18.37 -12.06
C VAL A 252 16.66 -18.74 -12.95
N GLY A 253 17.36 -17.71 -13.42
CA GLY A 253 18.64 -17.82 -14.14
C GLY A 253 19.72 -17.00 -13.43
N GLU A 254 20.47 -16.19 -14.18
CA GLU A 254 21.34 -15.13 -13.62
C GLU A 254 20.53 -14.18 -12.74
N ASP A 255 19.41 -13.68 -13.29
CA ASP A 255 18.41 -12.90 -12.59
C ASP A 255 17.13 -13.69 -12.33
N LYS A 256 16.45 -13.36 -11.24
CA LYS A 256 15.12 -13.87 -10.92
C LYS A 256 14.06 -12.88 -11.40
N HIS A 257 13.10 -13.36 -12.18
CA HIS A 257 11.98 -12.55 -12.62
C HIS A 257 10.68 -13.34 -12.64
N TYR A 258 9.56 -12.63 -12.58
CA TYR A 258 8.23 -13.23 -12.66
C TYR A 258 7.64 -13.03 -14.06
N LEU A 259 6.70 -13.90 -14.42
CA LEU A 259 5.91 -13.73 -15.63
C LEU A 259 5.25 -12.35 -15.62
N ARG A 260 5.40 -11.61 -16.72
CA ARG A 260 4.84 -10.27 -16.86
C ARG A 260 3.33 -10.29 -16.61
N HIS A 261 2.86 -9.35 -15.80
CA HIS A 261 1.47 -9.23 -15.35
C HIS A 261 0.95 -10.39 -14.49
N GLY A 262 1.79 -11.38 -14.20
CA GLY A 262 1.44 -12.49 -13.30
C GLY A 262 1.21 -11.99 -11.88
N ARG A 263 0.18 -12.54 -11.23
CA ARG A 263 -0.02 -12.36 -9.78
C ARG A 263 1.14 -13.05 -9.05
N LYS A 264 1.60 -12.47 -7.94
CA LYS A 264 2.54 -13.09 -6.98
C LYS A 264 1.90 -13.21 -5.60
N GLU A 265 1.24 -12.14 -5.21
CA GLU A 265 0.50 -12.01 -3.95
C GLU A 265 -0.50 -13.17 -3.73
N GLY A 266 -0.40 -13.80 -2.57
CA GLY A 266 -1.21 -14.95 -2.15
C GLY A 266 -0.86 -16.26 -2.86
N LEU A 267 0.16 -16.28 -3.72
CA LEU A 267 0.60 -17.48 -4.42
C LEU A 267 1.88 -18.06 -3.82
N PHE A 268 2.06 -19.35 -3.97
CA PHE A 268 3.19 -20.09 -3.44
C PHE A 268 3.67 -21.18 -4.40
N HIS A 269 4.83 -21.75 -4.11
CA HIS A 269 5.24 -23.02 -4.69
C HIS A 269 5.22 -24.11 -3.61
N ALA A 270 4.55 -25.22 -3.88
CA ALA A 270 4.55 -26.38 -2.98
C ALA A 270 5.64 -27.38 -3.37
N ILE A 271 6.54 -27.64 -2.42
CA ILE A 271 7.44 -28.78 -2.42
C ILE A 271 6.73 -29.89 -1.65
N ASP A 272 6.06 -30.75 -2.40
CA ASP A 272 5.21 -31.82 -1.89
C ASP A 272 5.21 -32.99 -2.89
N PRO A 273 6.33 -33.75 -3.01
CA PRO A 273 6.46 -34.82 -4.00
C PRO A 273 5.51 -35.99 -3.73
N GLU A 274 5.14 -36.19 -2.46
CA GLU A 274 4.19 -37.23 -2.00
C GLU A 274 2.72 -36.80 -2.19
N ARG A 275 2.48 -35.54 -2.58
CA ARG A 275 1.16 -34.99 -2.95
C ARG A 275 0.14 -34.91 -1.80
N TYR A 276 0.59 -34.78 -0.56
CA TYR A 276 -0.25 -34.58 0.62
C TYR A 276 -1.26 -33.41 0.47
N LEU A 277 -0.92 -32.38 -0.32
CA LEU A 277 -1.78 -31.23 -0.56
C LEU A 277 -2.82 -31.44 -1.70
N ASN A 278 -2.71 -32.53 -2.46
CA ASN A 278 -3.61 -32.89 -3.57
C ASN A 278 -4.56 -34.05 -3.23
N ASP A 279 -4.40 -34.70 -2.08
CA ASP A 279 -5.15 -35.92 -1.76
C ASP A 279 -6.58 -35.64 -1.26
N ALA A 280 -7.43 -36.66 -1.39
CA ALA A 280 -8.79 -36.64 -0.84
C ALA A 280 -8.79 -36.51 0.70
N ASP A 281 -7.74 -37.02 1.34
CA ASP A 281 -7.47 -36.88 2.76
C ASP A 281 -6.68 -35.59 2.99
N GLN A 282 -7.41 -34.49 3.20
CA GLN A 282 -6.81 -33.19 3.46
C GLN A 282 -5.96 -33.25 4.75
N PRO A 283 -4.77 -32.61 4.78
CA PRO A 283 -3.95 -32.52 5.97
C PRO A 283 -4.72 -32.01 7.17
N GLY A 284 -4.54 -32.66 8.31
CA GLY A 284 -5.33 -32.41 9.52
C GLY A 284 -4.49 -32.38 10.79
N GLN A 285 -5.14 -32.71 11.90
CA GLN A 285 -4.50 -32.73 13.20
C GLN A 285 -3.33 -33.73 13.23
N GLY A 286 -2.16 -33.26 13.64
CA GLY A 286 -0.93 -34.07 13.68
C GLY A 286 -0.04 -33.92 12.44
N ASP A 287 -0.58 -33.37 11.34
CA ASP A 287 0.22 -33.02 10.17
C ASP A 287 0.97 -31.71 10.37
N THR A 288 1.98 -31.50 9.53
CA THR A 288 2.85 -30.32 9.60
C THR A 288 3.10 -29.76 8.22
N LEU A 289 2.86 -28.45 8.07
CA LEU A 289 3.27 -27.65 6.92
C LEU A 289 4.40 -26.72 7.33
N VAL A 290 5.45 -26.68 6.51
CA VAL A 290 6.58 -25.76 6.73
C VAL A 290 6.54 -24.66 5.69
N PHE A 291 6.79 -23.42 6.09
CA PHE A 291 6.86 -22.25 5.21
C PHE A 291 8.30 -21.78 5.14
N ALA A 292 8.76 -21.44 3.93
CA ALA A 292 10.08 -20.89 3.69
C ALA A 292 9.98 -19.73 2.69
N GLU A 293 10.83 -18.72 2.82
CA GLU A 293 10.84 -17.60 1.87
C GLU A 293 11.40 -18.04 0.51
N GLY A 294 12.63 -18.58 0.50
CA GLY A 294 13.31 -18.99 -0.71
C GLY A 294 13.14 -20.47 -1.07
N TYR A 295 13.23 -20.77 -2.37
CA TYR A 295 13.20 -22.15 -2.87
C TYR A 295 14.32 -23.02 -2.30
N ALA A 296 15.56 -22.51 -2.21
CA ALA A 296 16.70 -23.28 -1.69
C ALA A 296 16.52 -23.64 -0.20
N THR A 297 16.11 -22.68 0.63
CA THR A 297 15.72 -22.93 2.03
C THR A 297 14.62 -23.98 2.10
N GLY A 298 13.57 -23.84 1.29
CA GLY A 298 12.45 -24.78 1.28
C GLY A 298 12.84 -26.20 0.85
N ALA A 299 13.66 -26.34 -0.19
CA ALA A 299 14.16 -27.64 -0.67
C ALA A 299 15.06 -28.32 0.35
N SER A 300 15.94 -27.56 1.02
CA SER A 300 16.77 -28.08 2.12
C SER A 300 15.91 -28.52 3.29
N VAL A 301 14.97 -27.69 3.75
CA VAL A 301 14.07 -28.02 4.87
C VAL A 301 13.19 -29.23 4.56
N HIS A 302 12.69 -29.36 3.33
CA HIS A 302 11.97 -30.56 2.91
C HIS A 302 12.85 -31.81 3.05
N LYS A 303 14.10 -31.75 2.57
CA LYS A 303 15.05 -32.86 2.70
C LYS A 303 15.35 -33.23 4.16
N LEU A 304 15.41 -32.24 5.06
CA LEU A 304 15.68 -32.45 6.49
C LEU A 304 14.50 -33.06 7.25
N THR A 305 13.26 -32.84 6.78
CA THR A 305 12.05 -33.13 7.58
C THR A 305 11.09 -34.12 6.92
N ASN A 306 11.23 -34.35 5.61
CA ASN A 306 10.26 -35.01 4.74
C ASN A 306 8.82 -34.46 4.88
N LYS A 307 8.67 -33.18 5.27
CA LYS A 307 7.36 -32.52 5.40
C LYS A 307 7.07 -31.65 4.18
N PRO A 308 5.79 -31.46 3.79
CA PRO A 308 5.43 -30.53 2.72
C PRO A 308 5.89 -29.11 3.06
N VAL A 309 6.53 -28.45 2.09
CA VAL A 309 7.07 -27.09 2.25
C VAL A 309 6.43 -26.12 1.27
N ILE A 310 5.96 -24.99 1.79
CA ILE A 310 5.36 -23.89 1.06
C ILE A 310 6.39 -22.78 0.89
N VAL A 311 6.85 -22.57 -0.33
CA VAL A 311 7.78 -21.49 -0.70
C VAL A 311 6.99 -20.24 -1.04
N THR A 312 7.22 -19.15 -0.32
CA THR A 312 6.41 -17.92 -0.38
C THR A 312 7.06 -16.80 -1.18
N PHE A 313 8.30 -16.97 -1.62
CA PHE A 313 9.11 -16.07 -2.46
C PHE A 313 9.57 -14.76 -1.84
N ASP A 314 8.81 -14.19 -0.91
CA ASP A 314 9.21 -13.07 -0.07
C ASP A 314 8.43 -13.08 1.27
N GLY A 315 8.96 -12.38 2.27
CA GLY A 315 8.35 -12.30 3.59
C GLY A 315 6.97 -11.64 3.64
N ASP A 316 6.67 -10.61 2.83
CA ASP A 316 5.34 -9.97 2.86
C ASP A 316 4.25 -10.91 2.32
N ASN A 317 4.61 -11.73 1.34
CA ASN A 317 3.73 -12.75 0.80
C ASN A 317 3.56 -13.94 1.76
N MET A 318 4.54 -14.20 2.64
CA MET A 318 4.49 -15.30 3.61
C MET A 318 3.27 -15.20 4.53
N VAL A 319 3.00 -14.01 5.07
CA VAL A 319 1.84 -13.77 5.97
C VAL A 319 0.53 -14.11 5.24
N LYS A 320 0.37 -13.62 4.00
CA LYS A 320 -0.85 -13.83 3.20
C LYS A 320 -1.08 -15.29 2.86
N VAL A 321 -0.01 -15.99 2.45
CA VAL A 321 -0.08 -17.42 2.12
C VAL A 321 -0.36 -18.24 3.38
N ALA A 322 0.27 -17.90 4.51
CA ALA A 322 0.03 -18.58 5.78
C ALA A 322 -1.42 -18.45 6.24
N THR A 323 -1.99 -17.24 6.22
CA THR A 323 -3.39 -17.02 6.59
C THR A 323 -4.33 -17.84 5.70
N ALA A 324 -4.13 -17.83 4.38
CA ALA A 324 -4.95 -18.61 3.46
C ALA A 324 -4.81 -20.13 3.68
N MET A 325 -3.61 -20.60 4.03
CA MET A 325 -3.38 -22.00 4.38
C MET A 325 -4.04 -22.37 5.71
N ARG A 326 -4.06 -21.47 6.70
CA ARG A 326 -4.70 -21.72 7.99
C ARG A 326 -6.21 -21.82 7.86
N GLU A 327 -6.80 -20.98 7.01
CA GLU A 327 -8.22 -21.08 6.67
C GLU A 327 -8.55 -22.42 6.01
N LYS A 328 -7.67 -22.92 5.12
CA LYS A 328 -7.86 -24.20 4.45
C LYS A 328 -7.58 -25.41 5.35
N TYR A 329 -6.57 -25.32 6.21
CA TYR A 329 -6.08 -26.39 7.07
C TYR A 329 -6.02 -25.92 8.54
N PRO A 330 -7.18 -25.87 9.23
CA PRO A 330 -7.28 -25.25 10.55
C PRO A 330 -6.45 -25.97 11.62
N ASP A 331 -6.31 -27.30 11.54
CA ASP A 331 -5.70 -28.12 12.59
C ASP A 331 -4.23 -28.51 12.32
N VAL A 332 -3.67 -28.10 11.19
CA VAL A 332 -2.29 -28.44 10.81
C VAL A 332 -1.28 -27.63 11.61
N THR A 333 -0.18 -28.26 12.02
CA THR A 333 0.93 -27.51 12.64
C THR A 333 1.67 -26.71 11.57
N MET A 334 1.77 -25.39 11.76
CA MET A 334 2.46 -24.50 10.82
C MET A 334 3.81 -24.07 11.38
N LEU A 335 4.89 -24.39 10.66
CA LEU A 335 6.26 -24.04 11.01
C LEU A 335 6.82 -23.02 10.01
N PHE A 336 7.49 -21.98 10.49
CA PHE A 336 8.09 -20.94 9.64
C PHE A 336 9.60 -21.03 9.71
N ALA A 337 10.21 -21.63 8.69
CA ALA A 337 11.66 -21.70 8.53
C ALA A 337 12.18 -20.34 8.04
N ALA A 338 12.61 -19.51 8.99
CA ALA A 338 13.02 -18.12 8.74
C ALA A 338 14.48 -18.02 8.30
N ASP A 339 14.76 -17.06 7.40
CA ASP A 339 16.12 -16.63 7.07
C ASP A 339 16.56 -15.57 8.11
N ASP A 340 17.71 -15.78 8.77
CA ASP A 340 18.29 -14.83 9.74
C ASP A 340 19.29 -13.90 9.04
N ASP A 341 18.78 -12.81 8.47
CA ASP A 341 19.59 -11.77 7.81
C ASP A 341 20.30 -10.86 8.83
N HIS A 342 21.01 -11.45 9.80
CA HIS A 342 21.67 -10.77 10.93
C HIS A 342 22.68 -9.70 10.52
N HIS A 343 23.18 -9.75 9.28
CA HIS A 343 24.12 -8.78 8.75
C HIS A 343 23.44 -7.48 8.28
N LEU A 344 22.12 -7.50 8.00
CA LEU A 344 21.37 -6.32 7.53
C LEU A 344 21.28 -5.20 8.58
N PRO A 345 20.96 -5.49 9.86
CA PRO A 345 20.95 -4.45 10.90
C PRO A 345 22.33 -3.88 11.24
N LEU A 346 23.41 -4.56 10.83
CA LEU A 346 24.80 -4.17 11.13
C LEU A 346 25.46 -3.33 10.03
N ARG A 347 24.74 -3.03 8.93
CA ARG A 347 25.25 -2.17 7.85
C ARG A 347 25.35 -0.71 8.31
N GLU A 348 26.17 0.08 7.61
CA GLU A 348 26.29 1.54 7.83
C GLU A 348 24.93 2.26 7.75
N ASN A 349 24.08 1.83 6.80
CA ASN A 349 22.66 2.14 6.76
C ASN A 349 21.88 0.88 7.16
N PRO A 350 21.47 0.74 8.43
CA PRO A 350 20.82 -0.46 8.94
C PRO A 350 19.53 -0.79 8.19
N LEU A 351 19.36 -2.05 7.82
CA LEU A 351 18.14 -2.58 7.23
C LEU A 351 17.51 -3.59 8.19
N PRO A 352 16.16 -3.71 8.23
CA PRO A 352 15.48 -4.67 9.09
C PRO A 352 15.82 -6.10 8.69
N ASN A 353 15.79 -7.02 9.66
CA ASN A 353 15.91 -8.46 9.42
C ASN A 353 14.55 -9.00 8.95
N LYS A 354 14.18 -8.61 7.72
CA LYS A 354 12.83 -8.80 7.20
C LYS A 354 12.40 -10.27 7.18
N GLY A 355 13.31 -11.20 6.88
CA GLY A 355 13.02 -12.64 6.89
C GLY A 355 12.53 -13.12 8.26
N MET A 356 13.25 -12.77 9.33
CA MET A 356 12.85 -13.06 10.71
C MET A 356 11.56 -12.33 11.11
N ASP A 357 11.47 -11.03 10.85
CA ASP A 357 10.33 -10.21 11.25
C ASP A 357 9.03 -10.74 10.63
N LYS A 358 9.06 -11.11 9.34
CA LYS A 358 7.90 -11.63 8.61
C LYS A 358 7.52 -13.06 8.98
N ALA A 359 8.51 -13.90 9.32
CA ALA A 359 8.22 -15.22 9.86
C ALA A 359 7.52 -15.14 11.23
N ILE A 360 7.93 -14.19 12.08
CA ILE A 360 7.27 -13.93 13.37
C ILE A 360 5.85 -13.42 13.15
N GLU A 361 5.67 -12.44 12.28
CA GLU A 361 4.35 -11.89 11.94
C GLU A 361 3.41 -12.98 11.41
N ALA A 362 3.89 -13.83 10.49
CA ALA A 362 3.11 -14.93 9.94
C ALA A 362 2.76 -15.98 11.00
N ALA A 363 3.72 -16.36 11.85
CA ALA A 363 3.49 -17.31 12.95
C ALA A 363 2.43 -16.80 13.94
N GLN A 364 2.52 -15.53 14.33
CA GLN A 364 1.52 -14.90 15.21
C GLN A 364 0.13 -14.86 14.56
N ALA A 365 0.05 -14.56 13.26
CA ALA A 365 -1.22 -14.46 12.54
C ALA A 365 -1.98 -15.80 12.45
N VAL A 366 -1.28 -16.93 12.54
CA VAL A 366 -1.89 -18.27 12.33
C VAL A 366 -1.71 -19.23 13.50
N GLY A 367 -1.19 -18.79 14.64
CA GLY A 367 -0.84 -19.67 15.76
C GLY A 367 0.20 -20.73 15.37
N GLY A 368 1.20 -20.34 14.57
CA GLY A 368 2.31 -21.20 14.16
C GLY A 368 3.59 -20.95 14.95
N TYR A 369 4.69 -21.59 14.52
CA TYR A 369 5.97 -21.55 15.24
C TYR A 369 7.12 -21.13 14.33
N VAL A 370 7.94 -20.18 14.77
CA VAL A 370 9.16 -19.78 14.05
C VAL A 370 10.30 -20.75 14.37
N VAL A 371 10.95 -21.25 13.32
CA VAL A 371 12.06 -22.20 13.39
C VAL A 371 13.30 -21.55 12.78
N ARG A 372 14.05 -20.83 13.61
CA ARG A 372 15.25 -20.10 13.17
C ARG A 372 16.48 -21.00 13.09
N PRO A 373 17.42 -20.76 12.14
CA PRO A 373 18.69 -21.45 12.13
C PRO A 373 19.52 -21.09 13.38
N PRO A 374 20.07 -22.07 14.13
CA PRO A 374 20.89 -21.81 15.32
C PRO A 374 22.32 -21.41 14.91
N LEU A 375 22.46 -20.20 14.37
CA LEU A 375 23.71 -19.60 13.93
C LEU A 375 24.54 -19.12 15.14
N ASN A 376 25.75 -19.63 15.28
CA ASN A 376 26.74 -19.16 16.25
C ASN A 376 27.60 -18.03 15.65
N LYS A 377 28.48 -17.42 16.46
CA LYS A 377 29.34 -16.31 16.02
C LYS A 377 30.20 -16.65 14.79
N ALA A 378 30.71 -17.89 14.71
CA ALA A 378 31.54 -18.33 13.60
C ALA A 378 30.73 -18.51 12.30
N ASP A 379 29.47 -18.97 12.39
CA ASP A 379 28.57 -19.06 11.23
C ASP A 379 28.22 -17.66 10.72
N LYS A 380 27.90 -16.74 11.64
CA LYS A 380 27.57 -15.36 11.31
C LYS A 380 28.74 -14.65 10.65
N ALA A 381 29.96 -14.88 11.14
CA ALA A 381 31.19 -14.36 10.53
C ALA A 381 31.44 -14.92 9.11
N LYS A 382 30.96 -16.13 8.80
CA LYS A 382 31.01 -16.72 7.45
C LYS A 382 29.86 -16.25 6.55
N GLY A 383 28.97 -15.39 7.06
CA GLY A 383 27.82 -14.87 6.32
C GLY A 383 26.68 -15.86 6.15
N LEU A 384 26.64 -16.96 6.91
CA LEU A 384 25.51 -17.90 6.86
C LEU A 384 24.26 -17.21 7.42
N THR A 385 23.12 -17.36 6.74
CA THR A 385 21.85 -16.74 7.15
C THR A 385 20.69 -17.73 7.27
N ASP A 386 20.68 -18.79 6.47
CA ASP A 386 19.52 -19.68 6.34
C ASP A 386 19.83 -21.17 6.63
N TRP A 387 18.79 -22.02 6.55
CA TRP A 387 18.91 -23.46 6.73
C TRP A 387 19.69 -24.16 5.61
N ASN A 388 19.70 -23.60 4.40
CA ASN A 388 20.45 -24.14 3.27
C ASN A 388 21.97 -23.96 3.48
N ASP A 389 22.37 -22.79 3.95
CA ASP A 389 23.73 -22.45 4.33
C ASP A 389 24.25 -23.33 5.48
N LEU A 390 23.43 -23.56 6.50
CA LEU A 390 23.75 -24.49 7.59
C LEU A 390 23.93 -25.93 7.09
N THR A 391 23.05 -26.39 6.20
CA THR A 391 23.14 -27.71 5.59
C THR A 391 24.44 -27.86 4.81
N ALA A 392 24.81 -26.86 4.01
CA ALA A 392 26.07 -26.84 3.27
C ALA A 392 27.31 -26.82 4.18
N ALA A 393 27.23 -26.17 5.35
CA ALA A 393 28.35 -26.04 6.29
C ALA A 393 28.52 -27.24 7.23
N ARG A 394 27.43 -27.91 7.62
CA ARG A 394 27.42 -28.93 8.70
C ARG A 394 27.04 -30.33 8.23
N GLY A 395 26.49 -30.45 7.02
CA GLY A 395 25.88 -31.68 6.53
C GLY A 395 24.42 -31.85 6.99
N GLU A 396 23.73 -32.78 6.34
CA GLU A 396 22.28 -32.98 6.47
C GLU A 396 21.89 -33.50 7.86
N ASP A 397 22.51 -34.58 8.34
CA ASP A 397 22.12 -35.23 9.60
C ASP A 397 22.19 -34.30 10.82
N LYS A 398 23.28 -33.53 10.90
CA LYS A 398 23.47 -32.53 11.97
C LYS A 398 22.44 -31.42 11.87
N THR A 399 22.15 -30.96 10.66
CA THR A 399 21.20 -29.88 10.43
C THR A 399 19.76 -30.34 10.70
N ALA A 400 19.41 -31.58 10.36
CA ALA A 400 18.11 -32.19 10.66
C ALA A 400 17.89 -32.30 12.17
N SER A 401 18.91 -32.79 12.90
CA SER A 401 18.88 -32.86 14.37
C SER A 401 18.69 -31.48 15.01
N GLN A 402 19.36 -30.45 14.45
CA GLN A 402 19.21 -29.07 14.90
C GLN A 402 17.83 -28.51 14.57
N PHE A 403 17.28 -28.78 13.39
CA PHE A 403 15.93 -28.37 12.99
C PHE A 403 14.89 -28.92 13.97
N ILE A 404 14.92 -30.23 14.24
CA ILE A 404 14.02 -30.88 15.20
C ILE A 404 14.16 -30.26 16.60
N THR A 405 15.39 -29.96 17.03
CA THR A 405 15.65 -29.31 18.32
C THR A 405 15.02 -27.92 18.37
N GLN A 406 15.18 -27.11 17.32
CA GLN A 406 14.57 -25.79 17.22
C GLN A 406 13.03 -25.86 17.20
N VAL A 407 12.45 -26.83 16.50
CA VAL A 407 11.00 -27.07 16.52
C VAL A 407 10.50 -27.38 17.94
N ARG A 408 11.18 -28.28 18.66
CA ARG A 408 10.81 -28.61 20.05
C ARG A 408 10.89 -27.40 20.97
N MET A 409 11.95 -26.59 20.83
CA MET A 409 12.11 -25.35 21.60
C MET A 409 11.01 -24.34 21.29
N ALA A 410 10.71 -24.12 20.01
CA ALA A 410 9.67 -23.19 19.57
C ALA A 410 8.29 -23.61 20.09
N ARG A 411 7.95 -24.89 20.03
CA ARG A 411 6.69 -25.43 20.58
C ARG A 411 6.62 -25.28 22.10
N LYS A 412 7.69 -25.57 22.82
CA LYS A 412 7.73 -25.39 24.28
C LYS A 412 7.51 -23.94 24.69
N LEU A 413 8.12 -23.00 23.97
CA LEU A 413 7.95 -21.56 24.20
C LEU A 413 6.51 -21.11 23.89
N GLY A 414 5.95 -21.54 22.76
CA GLY A 414 4.55 -21.23 22.41
C GLY A 414 3.56 -21.74 23.45
N ASN A 415 3.67 -23.01 23.86
CA ASN A 415 2.80 -23.59 24.89
C ASN A 415 2.94 -22.87 26.24
N ALA A 416 4.15 -22.43 26.61
CA ALA A 416 4.37 -21.68 27.85
C ALA A 416 3.67 -20.30 27.80
N GLN A 417 3.73 -19.61 26.66
CA GLN A 417 3.04 -18.34 26.45
C GLN A 417 1.52 -18.51 26.49
N GLU A 418 0.97 -19.58 25.91
CA GLU A 418 -0.47 -19.90 25.99
C GLU A 418 -0.93 -20.14 27.43
N LEU A 419 -0.19 -20.96 28.20
CA LEU A 419 -0.49 -21.24 29.61
C LEU A 419 -0.44 -19.96 30.46
N GLU A 420 0.54 -19.08 30.26
CA GLU A 420 0.63 -17.79 30.97
C GLU A 420 -0.57 -16.88 30.66
N VAL A 421 -1.01 -16.82 29.39
CA VAL A 421 -2.19 -16.04 28.98
C VAL A 421 -3.48 -16.60 29.58
N GLU A 422 -3.66 -17.92 29.59
CA GLU A 422 -4.82 -18.57 30.23
C GLU A 422 -4.85 -18.33 31.74
N THR A 423 -3.70 -18.47 32.41
CA THR A 423 -3.58 -18.22 33.85
C THR A 423 -3.89 -16.75 34.19
N THR A 424 -3.48 -15.82 33.33
CA THR A 424 -3.74 -14.38 33.49
C THR A 424 -5.22 -14.05 33.28
N LYS A 425 -5.86 -14.62 32.25
CA LYS A 425 -7.30 -14.47 32.01
C LYS A 425 -8.15 -15.06 33.14
N SER A 426 -7.77 -16.24 33.65
CA SER A 426 -8.43 -16.88 34.79
C SER A 426 -8.34 -16.02 36.06
N LYS A 427 -7.17 -15.44 36.36
CA LYS A 427 -6.99 -14.52 37.50
C LYS A 427 -7.79 -13.22 37.36
N GLN A 428 -7.93 -12.69 36.15
CA GLN A 428 -8.76 -11.50 35.89
C GLN A 428 -10.26 -11.81 36.03
N GLN A 429 -10.70 -13.00 35.63
CA GLN A 429 -12.08 -13.45 35.82
C GLN A 429 -12.41 -13.73 37.29
N SER A 430 -11.49 -14.34 38.05
CA SER A 430 -11.70 -14.57 39.49
C SER A 430 -11.71 -13.26 40.29
N SER A 431 -10.84 -12.31 39.95
CA SER A 431 -10.81 -10.98 40.59
C SER A 431 -12.04 -10.12 40.25
N GLY A 432 -12.63 -10.30 39.06
CA GLY A 432 -13.88 -9.63 38.69
C GLY A 432 -15.10 -10.16 39.45
N LEU A 433 -15.11 -11.45 39.81
CA LEU A 433 -16.18 -12.07 40.59
C LEU A 433 -16.12 -11.68 42.08
N GLU A 434 -14.93 -11.49 42.65
CA GLU A 434 -14.76 -11.05 44.05
C GLU A 434 -15.09 -9.57 44.29
N MET A 435 -15.12 -8.72 43.25
CA MET A 435 -15.53 -7.31 43.37
C MET A 435 -17.03 -7.06 43.10
N SER A 436 -17.81 -8.11 42.86
CA SER A 436 -19.26 -8.02 42.58
C SER A 436 -20.15 -8.73 43.63
N LEU A 437 -19.56 -9.09 44.78
CA LEU A 437 -20.23 -9.45 46.03
C LEU A 437 -19.94 -8.36 47.07
#